data_AF-A0A0D3I6W1-F1
#
_entry.id   AF-A0A0D3I6W1-F1
#
_cell.length_a   1.000
_cell.length_b   1.000
_cell.length_c   1.000
_cell.angle_alpha   90.00
_cell.angle_beta   90.00
_cell.angle_gamma   90.00
#
_symmetry.space_group_name_H-M   'P 1'
#
loop_
_entity.id
_entity.type
_entity.pdbx_description
1 polymer ?
#
loop_
_entity_poly.entity_id
_entity_poly.type
_entity_poly.pdbx_seq_one_letter_code
_entity_poly.pdbx_strand_id
1 'polypeptide(L)'
;MGAREPESETSFTCALCGFESRIDYIGNRPPWAPSVVFRERAYILRDPTNAATNHPLCIGASCSVWVVCAAPACSLFYTRRLCVACQTRTEIRLELPAELRKG
;
A
#
# COMPACT_ATOMS: atom_id res chain seq x y z
N MET A 1 -5.99 -0.32 27.64
CA MET A 1 -4.93 -1.26 27.16
C MET A 1 -4.93 -1.21 25.64
N GLY A 2 -4.03 -0.42 25.04
CA GLY A 2 -3.85 -0.41 23.59
C GLY A 2 -2.95 -1.57 23.20
N ALA A 3 -3.39 -2.39 22.25
CA ALA A 3 -2.55 -3.44 21.70
C ALA A 3 -1.29 -2.79 21.08
N ARG A 4 -0.09 -3.22 21.51
CA ARG A 4 1.16 -2.93 20.80
C ARG A 4 1.07 -3.66 19.46
N GLU A 5 0.76 -2.94 18.39
CA GLU A 5 0.96 -3.42 17.02
C GLU A 5 2.45 -3.73 16.81
N PRO A 6 2.80 -4.74 16.01
CA PRO A 6 4.18 -5.25 15.93
C PRO A 6 5.16 -4.15 15.48
N GLU A 7 5.99 -3.68 16.43
CA GLU A 7 7.03 -2.65 16.28
C GLU A 7 8.27 -3.11 15.47
N SER A 8 8.18 -4.10 14.57
CA SER A 8 9.41 -4.71 14.01
C SER A 8 9.44 -5.01 12.52
N GLU A 9 8.45 -4.61 11.73
CA GLU A 9 8.60 -4.62 10.27
C GLU A 9 9.06 -3.24 9.83
N THR A 10 10.36 -3.11 9.52
CA THR A 10 11.00 -1.87 9.05
C THR A 10 11.31 -1.91 7.56
N SER A 11 11.02 -3.03 6.91
CA SER A 11 11.25 -3.27 5.48
C SER A 11 9.98 -3.72 4.80
N PHE A 12 9.82 -3.30 3.56
CA PHE A 12 8.78 -3.70 2.63
C PHE A 12 9.44 -4.38 1.43
N THR A 13 8.88 -5.50 0.98
CA THR A 13 9.27 -6.17 -0.27
C THR A 13 8.03 -6.45 -1.11
N CYS A 14 8.02 -5.98 -2.35
CA CYS A 14 6.95 -6.30 -3.30
C CYS A 14 7.09 -7.75 -3.79
N ALA A 15 6.05 -8.55 -3.60
CA ALA A 15 6.04 -9.95 -4.01
C ALA A 15 6.07 -10.16 -5.54
N LEU A 16 5.78 -9.13 -6.35
CA LEU A 16 5.72 -9.25 -7.81
C LEU A 16 6.98 -8.76 -8.52
N CYS A 17 7.57 -7.64 -8.08
CA CYS A 17 8.74 -7.06 -8.74
C CYS A 17 10.02 -7.10 -7.88
N GLY A 18 9.93 -7.57 -6.63
CA GLY A 18 11.07 -7.58 -5.70
C GLY A 18 11.51 -6.20 -5.25
N PHE A 19 10.74 -5.13 -5.50
CA PHE A 19 11.07 -3.80 -5.02
C PHE A 19 11.12 -3.78 -3.49
N GLU A 20 12.23 -3.31 -2.95
CA GLU A 20 12.48 -3.19 -1.53
C GLU A 20 12.55 -1.74 -1.07
N SER A 21 12.02 -1.47 0.11
CA SER A 21 12.15 -0.17 0.75
C SER A 21 12.07 -0.30 2.26
N ARG A 22 12.64 0.66 2.97
CA ARG A 22 12.32 0.83 4.39
C ARG A 22 10.92 1.40 4.54
N ILE A 23 10.31 1.16 5.69
CA ILE A 23 9.03 1.73 6.10
C ILE A 23 9.16 2.30 7.50
N ASP A 24 8.40 3.36 7.76
CA ASP A 24 8.32 3.99 9.08
C ASP A 24 7.01 3.65 9.80
N TYR A 25 6.01 3.11 9.08
CA TYR A 25 4.70 2.78 9.65
C TYR A 25 3.89 1.83 8.78
N ILE A 26 3.08 0.99 9.43
CA ILE A 26 2.03 0.19 8.78
C ILE A 26 0.70 0.61 9.36
N GLY A 27 -0.20 1.13 8.52
CA GLY A 27 -1.48 1.65 8.99
C GLY A 27 -2.13 2.57 7.97
N ASN A 28 -3.19 3.25 8.38
CA ASN A 28 -3.88 4.24 7.54
C ASN A 28 -3.78 5.67 8.09
N ARG A 29 -3.31 5.84 9.34
CA ARG A 29 -3.15 7.14 10.01
C ARG A 29 -1.74 7.25 10.59
N PRO A 30 -0.76 7.75 9.82
CA PRO A 30 0.61 7.93 10.31
C PRO A 30 0.63 8.93 11.49
N PRO A 31 1.21 8.58 12.66
CA PRO A 31 1.17 9.42 13.85
C PRO A 31 1.81 10.81 13.69
N TRP A 32 2.73 10.98 12.74
CA TRP A 32 3.41 12.25 12.48
C TRP A 32 2.70 13.16 11.47
N ALA A 33 1.69 12.65 10.77
CA ALA A 33 0.95 13.39 9.76
C ALA A 33 -0.57 13.23 10.00
N PRO A 34 -1.09 13.78 11.12
CA PRO A 34 -2.48 13.56 11.56
C PRO A 34 -3.54 14.14 10.61
N SER A 35 -3.16 15.07 9.73
CA SER A 35 -4.01 15.62 8.68
C SER A 35 -4.16 14.70 7.47
N VAL A 36 -3.39 13.62 7.38
CA VAL A 36 -3.40 12.67 6.26
C VAL A 36 -3.98 11.33 6.73
N VAL A 37 -4.95 10.83 5.96
CA VAL A 37 -5.55 9.50 6.17
C VAL A 37 -5.55 8.74 4.86
N PHE A 38 -4.90 7.59 4.83
CA PHE A 38 -4.95 6.68 3.68
C PHE A 38 -6.29 5.96 3.65
N ARG A 39 -6.79 5.69 2.44
CA ARG A 39 -8.05 4.97 2.22
C ARG A 39 -7.92 3.44 2.42
N GLU A 40 -6.70 2.97 2.63
CA GLU A 40 -6.37 1.58 2.95
C GLU A 40 -5.29 1.50 4.03
N ARG A 41 -5.15 0.33 4.65
CA ARG A 41 -3.99 0.03 5.49
C ARG A 41 -2.78 -0.14 4.58
N ALA A 42 -1.79 0.72 4.72
CA ALA A 42 -0.65 0.84 3.81
C ALA A 42 0.69 0.72 4.54
N TYR A 43 1.70 0.38 3.76
CA TYR A 43 3.12 0.47 4.13
C TYR A 43 3.60 1.88 3.81
N ILE A 44 4.01 2.62 4.84
CA ILE A 44 4.20 4.07 4.76
C ILE A 44 5.64 4.44 5.10
N LEU A 45 6.23 5.30 4.27
CA LEU A 45 7.55 5.91 4.44
C LEU A 45 7.39 7.42 4.59
N ARG A 46 8.17 8.07 5.46
CA ARG A 46 8.31 9.53 5.45
C ARG A 46 9.10 9.92 4.22
N ASP A 47 8.57 10.86 3.44
CA ASP A 47 9.19 11.32 2.21
C ASP A 47 10.68 11.68 2.43
N PRO A 48 11.62 10.88 1.89
CA PRO A 48 13.05 11.14 2.08
C PRO A 48 13.53 12.37 1.31
N THR A 49 12.76 12.84 0.32
CA THR A 49 13.11 13.99 -0.53
C THR A 49 12.62 15.31 0.05
N ASN A 50 11.63 15.28 0.95
CA ASN A 50 11.05 16.46 1.59
C ASN A 50 11.04 16.32 3.12
N ALA A 51 12.23 16.40 3.70
CA ALA A 51 12.44 16.25 5.15
C ALA A 51 11.71 17.31 5.99
N ALA A 52 11.40 18.49 5.42
CA ALA A 52 10.72 19.57 6.14
C ALA A 52 9.26 19.23 6.49
N THR A 53 8.57 18.51 5.59
CA THR A 53 7.14 18.22 5.76
C THR A 53 6.87 16.85 6.36
N ASN A 54 7.86 15.95 6.35
CA ASN A 54 7.67 14.54 6.72
C ASN A 54 6.43 13.93 6.06
N HIS A 55 6.15 14.33 4.81
CA HIS A 55 4.93 13.90 4.12
C HIS A 55 4.89 12.37 4.03
N PRO A 56 3.77 11.71 4.39
CA PRO A 56 3.70 10.26 4.34
C PRO A 56 3.51 9.79 2.89
N LEU A 57 4.35 8.85 2.45
CA LEU A 57 4.28 8.19 1.15
C LEU A 57 3.77 6.77 1.30
N CYS A 58 2.81 6.37 0.46
CA CYS A 58 2.38 4.98 0.35
C CYS A 58 3.35 4.22 -0.55
N ILE A 59 4.08 3.27 0.04
CA ILE A 59 4.99 2.38 -0.66
C ILE A 59 4.24 1.21 -1.31
N GLY A 60 3.21 0.73 -0.64
CA GLY A 60 2.40 -0.40 -1.07
C GLY A 60 1.34 -0.76 -0.05
N ALA A 61 0.63 -1.85 -0.31
CA ALA A 61 -0.35 -2.42 0.61
C ALA A 61 -0.47 -3.92 0.39
N SER A 62 -1.12 -4.60 1.32
CA SER A 62 -1.50 -6.00 1.16
C SER A 62 -2.68 -6.11 0.18
N CYS A 63 -2.49 -6.84 -0.90
CA CYS A 63 -3.57 -7.50 -1.63
C CYS A 63 -4.15 -8.65 -0.76
N SER A 64 -5.18 -9.35 -1.23
CA SER A 64 -5.73 -10.54 -0.56
C SER A 64 -4.70 -11.64 -0.24
N VAL A 65 -3.60 -11.72 -1.00
CA VAL A 65 -2.58 -12.78 -0.85
C VAL A 65 -1.17 -12.22 -0.71
N TRP A 66 -0.88 -11.10 -1.38
CA TRP A 66 0.48 -10.61 -1.59
C TRP A 66 0.66 -9.19 -1.06
N VAL A 67 1.82 -8.89 -0.51
CA VAL A 67 2.27 -7.50 -0.32
C VAL A 67 2.78 -6.97 -1.66
N VAL A 68 2.23 -5.86 -2.16
CA VAL A 68 2.57 -5.32 -3.48
C VAL A 68 2.77 -3.81 -3.45
N CYS A 69 3.73 -3.33 -4.24
CA CYS A 69 4.08 -1.91 -4.27
C CYS A 69 3.04 -1.10 -5.03
N ALA A 70 3.08 0.22 -4.84
CA ALA A 70 2.13 1.14 -5.44
C ALA A 70 2.31 1.36 -6.95
N ALA A 71 3.34 0.75 -7.57
CA ALA A 71 3.58 0.87 -8.99
C ALA A 71 2.44 0.24 -9.81
N PRO A 72 1.95 0.91 -10.88
CA PRO A 72 0.87 0.39 -11.74
C PRO A 72 1.15 -0.98 -12.36
N ALA A 73 2.42 -1.33 -12.55
CA ALA A 73 2.84 -2.64 -13.05
C ALA A 73 2.61 -3.78 -12.04
N CYS A 74 2.45 -3.46 -10.74
CA CYS A 74 2.26 -4.44 -9.67
C CYS A 74 0.87 -4.40 -9.07
N SER A 75 0.25 -3.22 -8.99
CA SER A 75 -1.06 -3.09 -8.38
C SER A 75 -1.86 -1.87 -8.85
N LEU A 76 -3.15 -1.94 -8.60
CA LEU A 76 -4.14 -0.88 -8.78
C LEU A 76 -4.79 -0.59 -7.41
N PHE A 77 -5.11 0.69 -7.16
CA PHE A 77 -5.96 1.09 -6.05
C PHE A 77 -7.33 1.57 -6.57
N TYR A 78 -8.41 1.05 -5.99
CA TYR A 78 -9.79 1.54 -6.22
C TYR A 78 -10.51 1.77 -4.89
N THR A 79 -11.05 0.71 -4.28
CA THR A 79 -11.55 0.69 -2.89
C THR A 79 -10.51 0.10 -1.93
N ARG A 80 -9.69 -0.80 -2.46
CA ARG A 80 -8.53 -1.45 -1.84
C ARG A 80 -7.48 -1.72 -2.92
N ARG A 81 -6.25 -2.03 -2.52
CA ARG A 81 -5.21 -2.48 -3.44
C ARG A 81 -5.46 -3.89 -3.95
N LEU A 82 -5.35 -4.05 -5.26
CA LEU A 82 -5.40 -5.34 -5.95
C LEU A 82 -4.11 -5.48 -6.75
N CYS A 83 -3.43 -6.61 -6.61
CA CYS A 83 -2.29 -6.90 -7.46
C CYS A 83 -2.75 -7.25 -8.88
N VAL A 84 -1.85 -7.09 -9.86
CA VAL A 84 -2.16 -7.37 -11.27
C VAL A 84 -2.60 -8.82 -11.52
N ALA A 85 -2.17 -9.77 -10.69
CA ALA A 85 -2.61 -11.16 -10.75
C ALA A 85 -4.00 -11.40 -10.13
N CYS A 86 -4.42 -10.58 -9.16
CA CYS A 86 -5.74 -10.70 -8.53
C CYS A 86 -6.82 -9.98 -9.31
N GLN A 87 -6.52 -8.84 -9.95
CA GLN A 87 -7.52 -8.08 -10.72
C GLN A 87 -8.04 -8.82 -11.96
N THR A 88 -7.31 -9.84 -12.44
CA THR A 88 -7.72 -10.66 -13.58
C THR A 88 -8.64 -11.82 -13.20
N ARG A 89 -8.78 -12.12 -11.90
CA ARG A 89 -9.72 -13.14 -11.41
C ARG A 89 -11.15 -12.68 -11.68
N THR A 90 -11.97 -13.57 -12.24
CA THR A 90 -13.33 -13.26 -12.68
C THR A 90 -14.16 -12.60 -11.58
N GLU A 91 -14.14 -13.15 -10.36
CA GLU A 91 -14.90 -12.59 -9.24
C GLU A 91 -14.53 -11.12 -8.95
N ILE A 92 -13.24 -10.80 -8.93
CA ILE A 92 -12.73 -9.46 -8.62
C ILE A 92 -12.93 -8.50 -9.81
N ARG A 93 -12.73 -8.99 -11.03
CA ARG A 93 -12.83 -8.19 -12.25
C ARG A 93 -14.25 -7.63 -12.47
N LEU A 94 -15.27 -8.39 -12.06
CA LEU A 94 -16.67 -7.96 -12.16
C LEU A 94 -17.01 -6.82 -11.18
N GLU A 95 -16.34 -6.76 -10.02
CA GLU A 95 -16.49 -5.67 -9.04
C GLU A 95 -15.80 -4.37 -9.48
N LEU A 96 -14.82 -4.45 -10.39
CA LEU A 96 -14.11 -3.29 -10.90
C LEU A 96 -14.94 -2.52 -11.94
N PRO A 97 -14.88 -1.17 -11.96
CA PRO A 97 -15.38 -0.34 -13.05
C PRO A 97 -14.76 -0.74 -14.39
N ALA A 98 -15.52 -0.59 -15.48
CA ALA A 98 -15.10 -1.05 -16.81
C ALA A 98 -13.77 -0.43 -17.27
N GLU A 99 -13.51 0.81 -16.88
CA GLU A 99 -12.32 1.59 -17.21
C GLU A 99 -11.05 1.00 -16.57
N LEU A 100 -11.21 0.33 -15.43
CA LEU A 100 -10.15 -0.28 -14.63
C LEU A 100 -9.94 -1.77 -14.94
N ARG A 101 -10.77 -2.37 -15.79
CA ARG A 101 -10.62 -3.77 -16.24
C ARG A 101 -9.52 -3.96 -17.29
N LYS A 102 -8.59 -3.02 -17.43
CA LYS A 102 -7.46 -3.14 -18.35
C LYS A 102 -6.38 -4.01 -17.70
N GLY A 103 -6.27 -5.24 -18.19
CA GLY A 103 -5.22 -6.20 -17.90
C GLY A 103 -4.86 -6.88 -19.20
#